data_AF-A0A5Q4EF10-F1
#
_entry.id   AF-A0A5Q4EF10-F1
#
_cell.length_a   1.000
_cell.length_b   1.000
_cell.length_c   1.000
_cell.angle_alpha   90.00
_cell.angle_beta   90.00
_cell.angle_gamma   90.00
#
_symmetry.space_group_name_H-M   'P 1'
#
loop_
_entity.id
_entity.type
_entity.pdbx_description
1 polymer ?
#
loop_
_entity_poly.entity_id
_entity_poly.type
_entity_poly.pdbx_seq_one_letter_code
_entity_poly.pdbx_strand_id
1 'polypeptide(L)'
;MLQKIKQDLKNDLIAGLLVIIPLATTIWLTITISGWVVRLLTRFPKQLAPFDGLNPVLVSFINLMIGLSVPLLAILIIGLMARNIAGRWLLDLGEKVVQSIPLAGSVYKTLQQLLQTVFQDSKTRFRRVVLVEYPRKGMWAIAFVTGAMTAAAAGTPKMLSVFVPTTPNPTSGWYAIVPETDVVNLAISIEDAFKVLLSGGIVGPNLASAVPPERIVAVVNEGQSAMSLGQGGAELASETAEYPQQLSVLPVDEDC
;
A
#
# COMPACT_ATOMS: atom_id res chain seq x y z
N MET A 1 -34.69 31.33 -3.73
CA MET A 1 -33.55 31.88 -2.95
C MET A 1 -33.21 31.02 -1.73
N LEU A 2 -34.19 30.68 -0.88
CA LEU A 2 -33.99 29.81 0.30
C LEU A 2 -33.31 28.45 0.02
N GLN A 3 -33.63 27.81 -1.10
CA GLN A 3 -32.98 26.53 -1.46
C GLN A 3 -31.51 26.67 -1.84
N LYS A 4 -31.10 27.80 -2.44
CA LYS A 4 -29.68 28.06 -2.74
C LYS A 4 -28.88 28.32 -1.47
N ILE A 5 -29.40 29.16 -0.58
CA ILE A 5 -28.79 29.44 0.74
C ILE A 5 -28.63 28.15 1.57
N LYS A 6 -29.63 27.26 1.55
CA LYS A 6 -29.55 25.97 2.25
C LYS A 6 -28.47 25.06 1.65
N GLN A 7 -28.27 25.11 0.34
CA GLN A 7 -27.27 24.31 -0.36
C GLN A 7 -25.85 24.84 -0.09
N ASP A 8 -25.67 26.16 -0.12
CA ASP A 8 -24.38 26.81 0.13
C ASP A 8 -23.95 26.58 1.59
N LEU A 9 -24.87 26.74 2.55
CA LEU A 9 -24.61 26.45 3.96
C LEU A 9 -24.24 24.97 4.21
N LYS A 10 -24.87 24.04 3.49
CA LYS A 10 -24.54 22.61 3.59
C LYS A 10 -23.15 22.32 3.04
N ASN A 11 -22.78 22.93 1.91
CA ASN A 11 -21.45 22.77 1.32
C ASN A 11 -20.36 23.34 2.22
N ASP A 12 -20.58 24.52 2.81
CA ASP A 12 -19.63 25.15 3.74
C ASP A 12 -19.48 24.34 5.03
N LEU A 13 -20.56 23.77 5.55
CA LEU A 13 -20.51 22.88 6.71
C LEU A 13 -19.76 21.58 6.40
N ILE A 14 -19.97 20.99 5.22
CA ILE A 14 -19.23 19.80 4.76
C ILE A 14 -17.75 20.12 4.61
N ALA A 15 -17.40 21.27 4.02
CA ALA A 15 -16.01 21.69 3.86
C ALA A 15 -15.33 21.93 5.23
N GLY A 16 -16.01 22.60 6.17
CA GLY A 16 -15.53 22.78 7.54
C GLY A 16 -15.33 21.45 8.27
N LEU A 17 -16.30 20.54 8.15
CA LEU A 17 -16.21 19.21 8.75
C LEU A 17 -15.06 18.38 8.15
N LEU A 18 -14.82 18.50 6.84
CA LEU A 18 -13.72 17.82 6.15
C LEU A 18 -12.35 18.23 6.71
N VAL A 19 -12.20 19.48 7.16
CA VAL A 19 -10.95 19.99 7.76
C VAL A 19 -10.88 19.64 9.26
N ILE A 20 -11.99 19.72 9.97
CA ILE A 20 -12.05 19.50 11.42
C ILE A 20 -11.87 18.02 11.78
N ILE A 21 -12.42 17.08 10.99
CA ILE A 21 -12.32 15.64 11.27
C ILE A 21 -10.85 15.18 11.39
N PRO A 22 -9.96 15.41 10.40
CA PRO A 22 -8.56 15.02 10.50
C PRO A 22 -7.87 15.67 11.70
N LEU A 23 -8.09 16.97 11.92
CA LEU A 23 -7.48 17.71 13.02
C LEU A 23 -7.91 17.15 14.39
N ALA A 24 -9.21 16.97 14.60
CA ALA A 24 -9.75 16.37 15.82
C ALA A 24 -9.22 14.95 16.04
N THR A 25 -9.08 14.16 14.96
CA THR A 25 -8.52 12.79 15.01
C THR A 25 -7.07 12.81 15.48
N THR A 26 -6.23 13.71 14.95
CA THR A 26 -4.82 13.81 15.37
C THR A 26 -4.68 14.21 16.84
N ILE A 27 -5.49 15.16 17.30
CA ILE A 27 -5.50 15.61 18.70
C ILE A 27 -5.96 14.47 19.63
N TRP A 28 -7.07 13.81 19.28
CA TRP A 28 -7.61 12.69 20.06
C TRP A 28 -6.62 11.53 20.17
N LEU A 29 -5.98 11.15 19.06
CA LEU A 29 -5.00 10.08 19.03
C LEU A 29 -3.78 10.42 19.91
N THR A 30 -3.29 11.66 19.81
CA THR A 30 -2.15 12.15 20.60
C THR A 30 -2.44 12.09 22.10
N ILE A 31 -3.61 12.57 22.53
CA ILE A 31 -4.02 12.53 23.94
C ILE A 31 -4.20 11.09 24.43
N THR A 32 -4.78 10.21 23.59
CA THR A 32 -5.02 8.80 23.93
C THR A 32 -3.71 8.04 24.16
N ILE A 33 -2.77 8.17 23.23
CA ILE A 33 -1.45 7.52 23.32
C ILE A 33 -0.68 8.07 24.52
N SER A 34 -0.62 9.39 24.67
CA SER A 34 0.10 10.03 25.78
C SER A 34 -0.48 9.61 27.13
N GLY A 35 -1.81 9.57 27.26
CA GLY A 35 -2.47 9.09 28.47
C GLY A 35 -2.22 7.61 28.75
N TRP A 36 -2.18 6.77 27.71
CA TRP A 36 -1.84 5.35 27.87
C TRP A 36 -0.41 5.16 28.37
N VAL A 37 0.55 5.89 27.77
CA VAL A 37 1.95 5.91 28.18
C VAL A 37 2.10 6.39 29.63
N VAL A 38 1.52 7.53 29.99
CA VAL A 38 1.61 8.07 31.37
C VAL A 38 1.01 7.07 32.37
N ARG A 39 -0.13 6.43 32.06
CA ARG A 39 -0.72 5.38 32.92
C ARG A 39 0.18 4.15 33.03
N LEU A 40 0.88 3.79 31.96
CA LEU A 40 1.83 2.67 31.96
C LEU A 40 3.07 3.01 32.81
N LEU A 41 3.62 4.21 32.68
CA LEU A 41 4.78 4.66 33.47
C LEU A 41 4.44 4.84 34.95
N THR A 42 3.29 5.42 35.26
CA THR A 42 2.85 5.64 36.66
C THR A 42 2.40 4.36 37.36
N ARG A 43 2.32 3.23 36.64
CA ARG A 43 2.13 1.89 37.22
C ARG A 43 3.39 1.38 37.94
N PHE A 44 4.57 1.90 37.60
CA PHE A 44 5.79 1.76 38.40
C PHE A 44 5.80 2.85 39.48
N PRO A 45 6.29 2.55 40.71
CA PRO A 45 5.92 3.28 41.92
C PRO A 45 6.15 4.80 41.84
N LYS A 46 5.22 5.52 42.49
CA LYS A 46 4.89 6.97 42.43
C LYS A 46 5.99 7.98 42.83
N GLN A 47 7.26 7.68 42.62
CA GLN A 47 8.36 8.60 42.97
C GLN A 47 8.65 9.66 41.90
N LEU A 48 7.96 9.60 40.75
CA LEU A 48 8.16 10.48 39.59
C LEU A 48 7.08 11.57 39.42
N ALA A 49 6.18 11.74 40.39
CA ALA A 49 5.25 12.88 40.40
C ALA A 49 5.67 13.94 41.42
N PRO A 50 6.78 14.68 41.22
CA PRO A 50 7.18 15.77 42.12
C PRO A 50 6.38 17.07 41.87
N PHE A 51 5.32 17.02 41.06
CA PHE A 51 4.62 18.21 40.55
C PHE A 51 3.26 18.49 41.21
N ASP A 52 2.99 17.85 42.35
CA ASP A 52 1.82 18.13 43.21
C ASP A 52 1.95 19.53 43.82
N GLY A 53 1.63 20.55 43.03
CA GLY A 53 1.71 21.97 43.41
C GLY A 53 1.79 22.96 42.26
N LEU A 54 1.99 22.49 41.02
CA LEU A 54 2.03 23.33 39.82
C LEU A 54 0.64 23.53 39.20
N ASN A 55 0.50 24.61 38.42
CA ASN A 55 -0.75 24.93 37.73
C ASN A 55 -1.22 23.73 36.87
N PRO A 56 -2.52 23.34 36.95
CA PRO A 56 -3.05 22.16 36.27
C PRO A 56 -2.88 22.18 34.74
N VAL A 57 -2.84 23.36 34.12
CA VAL A 57 -2.56 23.50 32.68
C VAL A 57 -1.11 23.12 32.37
N LEU A 58 -0.17 23.59 33.19
CA LEU A 58 1.26 23.31 33.00
C LEU A 58 1.57 21.82 33.23
N VAL A 59 0.94 21.20 34.22
CA VAL A 59 1.04 19.75 34.47
C VAL A 59 0.50 18.96 33.28
N SER A 60 -0.60 19.39 32.66
CA SER A 60 -1.15 18.75 31.45
C SER A 60 -0.17 18.82 30.26
N PHE A 61 0.45 19.98 30.02
CA PHE A 61 1.47 20.15 28.98
C PHE A 61 2.71 19.28 29.23
N ILE A 62 3.20 19.22 30.47
CA ILE A 62 4.34 18.38 30.84
C ILE A 62 4.01 16.90 30.64
N ASN A 63 2.83 16.45 31.06
CA ASN A 63 2.38 15.07 30.86
C ASN A 63 2.26 14.70 29.37
N LEU A 64 1.79 15.63 28.53
CA LEU A 64 1.75 15.45 27.08
C LEU A 64 3.16 15.28 26.48
N MET A 65 4.10 16.15 26.88
CA MET A 65 5.49 16.07 26.42
C MET A 65 6.19 14.79 26.87
N ILE A 66 5.97 14.37 28.12
CA ILE A 66 6.48 13.09 28.64
C ILE A 66 5.83 11.91 27.89
N GLY A 67 4.51 11.96 27.71
CA GLY A 67 3.73 10.93 27.03
C GLY A 67 4.15 10.70 25.57
N LEU A 68 4.64 11.73 24.89
CA LEU A 68 5.17 11.63 23.53
C LEU A 68 6.67 11.29 23.50
N SER A 69 7.47 11.92 24.37
CA SER A 69 8.94 11.75 24.36
C SER A 69 9.37 10.36 24.80
N VAL A 70 8.69 9.75 25.78
CA VAL A 70 9.05 8.43 26.29
C VAL A 70 8.95 7.32 25.24
N PRO A 71 7.83 7.11 24.52
CA PRO A 71 7.76 6.07 23.49
C PRO A 71 8.73 6.37 22.34
N LEU A 72 8.91 7.64 21.97
CA LEU A 72 9.87 8.02 20.93
C LEU A 72 11.31 7.69 21.34
N LEU A 73 11.67 7.98 22.59
CA LEU A 73 12.98 7.67 23.14
C LEU A 73 13.17 6.15 23.30
N ALA A 74 12.13 5.42 23.71
CA ALA A 74 12.17 3.96 23.77
C ALA A 74 12.41 3.34 22.37
N ILE A 75 11.69 3.81 21.34
CA ILE A 75 11.91 3.39 19.95
C ILE A 75 13.34 3.72 19.51
N LEU A 76 13.84 4.91 19.84
CA LEU A 76 15.20 5.32 19.52
C LEU A 76 16.25 4.42 20.20
N ILE A 77 16.07 4.11 21.48
CA ILE A 77 16.95 3.22 22.25
C ILE A 77 16.93 1.82 21.65
N ILE A 78 15.74 1.25 21.40
CA ILE A 78 15.59 -0.07 20.76
C ILE A 78 16.27 -0.07 19.39
N GLY A 79 16.07 0.98 18.58
CA GLY A 79 16.73 1.14 17.29
C GLY A 79 18.25 1.23 17.40
N LEU A 80 18.77 1.93 18.41
CA LEU A 80 20.22 2.03 18.66
C LEU A 80 20.79 0.69 19.13
N MET A 81 20.08 -0.05 19.97
CA MET A 81 20.43 -1.41 20.38
C MET A 81 20.45 -2.36 19.17
N ALA A 82 19.47 -2.29 18.29
CA ALA A 82 19.42 -3.09 17.07
C ALA A 82 20.60 -2.83 16.12
N ARG A 83 21.25 -1.65 16.19
CA ARG A 83 22.45 -1.31 15.40
C ARG A 83 23.76 -1.73 16.07
N ASN A 84 23.79 -1.91 17.39
CA ASN A 84 24.99 -2.27 18.14
C ASN A 84 25.11 -3.80 18.35
N ILE A 85 26.33 -4.36 18.37
CA ILE A 85 26.54 -5.81 18.53
C ILE A 85 25.97 -6.33 19.86
N ALA A 86 26.24 -5.63 20.97
CA ALA A 86 25.74 -6.02 22.30
C ALA A 86 24.21 -5.88 22.41
N GLY A 87 23.62 -4.90 21.72
CA GLY A 87 22.17 -4.70 21.71
C GLY A 87 21.44 -5.77 20.89
N ARG A 88 22.01 -6.19 19.75
CA ARG A 88 21.52 -7.34 18.98
C ARG A 88 21.50 -8.61 19.82
N TRP A 89 22.57 -8.91 20.55
CA TRP A 89 22.60 -10.07 21.43
C TRP A 89 21.49 -10.07 22.50
N LEU A 90 21.20 -8.91 23.11
CA LEU A 90 20.12 -8.81 24.10
C LEU A 90 18.72 -8.96 23.46
N LEU A 91 18.53 -8.40 22.26
CA LEU A 91 17.29 -8.56 21.50
C LEU A 91 17.06 -10.02 21.10
N ASP A 92 18.11 -10.71 20.64
CA ASP A 92 18.04 -12.13 20.27
C ASP A 92 17.71 -13.03 21.48
N LEU A 93 18.22 -12.69 22.68
CA LEU A 93 17.85 -13.38 23.90
C LEU A 93 16.37 -13.19 24.26
N GLY A 94 15.87 -11.95 24.16
CA GLY A 94 14.45 -11.65 24.38
C GLY A 94 13.55 -12.40 23.40
N GLU A 95 13.94 -12.44 22.13
CA GLU A 95 13.26 -13.21 21.08
C GLU A 95 13.22 -14.71 21.42
N LYS A 96 14.34 -15.30 21.86
CA LYS A 96 14.38 -16.71 22.29
C LYS A 96 13.42 -17.00 23.46
N VAL A 97 13.29 -16.08 24.41
CA VAL A 97 12.34 -16.23 25.52
C VAL A 97 10.91 -16.21 25.01
N VAL A 98 10.55 -15.27 24.13
CA VAL A 98 9.19 -15.22 23.53
C VAL A 98 8.91 -16.47 22.70
N GLN A 99 9.89 -16.96 21.94
CA GLN A 99 9.78 -18.18 21.14
C GLN A 99 9.61 -19.44 21.98
N SER A 100 10.05 -19.44 23.24
CA SER A 100 9.88 -20.56 24.16
C SER A 100 8.45 -20.71 24.70
N ILE A 101 7.60 -19.69 24.55
CA ILE A 101 6.20 -19.75 24.95
C ILE A 101 5.41 -20.50 23.86
N PRO A 102 4.87 -21.69 24.14
CA PRO A 102 4.07 -22.43 23.15
C PRO A 102 2.89 -21.56 22.69
N LEU A 103 2.59 -21.60 21.38
CA LEU A 103 1.62 -20.76 20.68
C LEU A 103 2.04 -19.29 20.43
N ALA A 104 2.54 -18.56 21.44
CA ALA A 104 2.97 -17.17 21.24
C ALA A 104 4.23 -17.08 20.38
N GLY A 105 5.15 -18.04 20.52
CA GLY A 105 6.37 -18.11 19.72
C GLY A 105 6.12 -18.32 18.22
N SER A 106 5.12 -19.13 17.84
CA SER A 106 4.80 -19.35 16.42
C SER A 106 4.16 -18.12 15.79
N VAL A 107 3.26 -17.43 16.49
CA VAL A 107 2.66 -16.17 16.03
C VAL A 107 3.70 -15.08 15.88
N TYR A 108 4.58 -14.92 16.89
CA TYR A 108 5.67 -13.95 16.84
C TYR A 108 6.62 -14.21 15.67
N LYS A 109 7.01 -15.47 15.46
CA LYS A 109 7.91 -15.86 14.36
C LYS A 109 7.29 -15.62 12.99
N THR A 110 6.02 -15.97 12.77
CA THR A 110 5.32 -15.69 11.52
C THR A 110 5.22 -14.19 11.27
N LEU A 111 4.84 -13.41 12.29
CA LEU A 111 4.75 -11.96 12.18
C LEU A 111 6.13 -11.33 11.89
N GLN A 112 7.18 -11.78 12.59
CA GLN A 112 8.55 -11.33 12.36
C GLN A 112 9.02 -11.68 10.95
N GLN A 113 8.70 -12.86 10.43
CA GLN A 113 9.02 -13.23 9.05
C GLN A 113 8.30 -12.34 8.04
N LEU A 114 7.01 -12.05 8.25
CA LEU A 114 6.26 -11.13 7.41
C LEU A 114 6.84 -9.71 7.45
N LEU A 115 7.14 -9.20 8.65
CA LEU A 115 7.75 -7.89 8.83
C LEU A 115 9.15 -7.83 8.24
N GLN A 116 10.00 -8.84 8.46
CA GLN A 116 11.33 -8.90 7.86
C GLN A 116 11.26 -8.97 6.34
N THR A 117 10.31 -9.72 5.77
CA THR A 117 10.10 -9.76 4.31
C THR A 117 9.71 -8.37 3.81
N VAL A 118 8.71 -7.72 4.42
CA VAL A 118 8.28 -6.37 4.02
C VAL A 118 9.39 -5.30 4.21
N PHE A 119 10.14 -5.35 5.31
CA PHE A 119 11.14 -4.32 5.68
C PHE A 119 12.56 -4.57 5.17
N GLN A 120 12.98 -5.82 4.98
CA GLN A 120 14.29 -6.16 4.40
C GLN A 120 14.22 -6.22 2.87
N ASP A 121 13.12 -6.70 2.27
CA ASP A 121 12.94 -6.59 0.81
C ASP A 121 12.61 -5.15 0.38
N SER A 122 12.10 -4.26 1.25
CA SER A 122 11.90 -2.85 0.87
C SER A 122 13.18 -2.03 0.70
N LYS A 123 14.31 -2.45 1.28
CA LYS A 123 15.59 -1.79 1.00
C LYS A 123 16.16 -2.10 -0.38
N THR A 124 15.70 -3.16 -1.04
CA THR A 124 16.34 -3.64 -2.29
C THR A 124 15.39 -4.05 -3.42
N ARG A 125 14.10 -4.30 -3.17
CA ARG A 125 13.14 -4.77 -4.18
C ARG A 125 11.95 -3.85 -4.44
N PHE A 126 11.44 -3.10 -3.45
CA PHE A 126 10.32 -2.15 -3.64
C PHE A 126 10.75 -0.77 -4.16
N ARG A 127 11.70 -0.66 -5.09
CA ARG A 127 12.29 0.65 -5.46
C ARG A 127 11.83 1.24 -6.78
N ARG A 128 10.97 0.54 -7.53
CA ARG A 128 10.65 0.93 -8.90
C ARG A 128 9.15 0.95 -9.14
N VAL A 129 8.65 2.14 -9.44
CA VAL A 129 7.31 2.35 -9.98
C VAL A 129 7.40 2.13 -11.48
N VAL A 130 6.51 1.29 -12.01
CA VAL A 130 6.47 0.97 -13.44
C VAL A 130 5.04 1.08 -13.95
N LEU A 131 4.90 1.27 -15.26
CA LEU A 131 3.66 0.98 -15.97
C LEU A 131 3.75 -0.41 -16.57
N VAL A 132 2.66 -1.14 -16.46
CA VAL A 132 2.45 -2.45 -17.08
C VAL A 132 1.15 -2.44 -17.86
N GLU A 133 1.10 -3.13 -18.98
CA GLU A 133 -0.14 -3.30 -19.73
C GLU A 133 -1.07 -4.27 -18.98
N TYR A 134 -2.20 -3.78 -18.48
CA TYR A 134 -3.20 -4.59 -17.76
C TYR A 134 -4.57 -3.89 -17.75
N PRO A 135 -5.69 -4.63 -17.91
CA PRO A 135 -5.80 -6.07 -18.21
C PRO A 135 -5.63 -6.42 -19.69
N ARG A 136 -5.46 -5.45 -20.60
CA ARG A 136 -5.27 -5.71 -22.04
C ARG A 136 -4.25 -4.74 -22.64
N LYS A 137 -3.72 -5.06 -23.83
CA LYS A 137 -2.80 -4.19 -24.58
C LYS A 137 -3.33 -2.78 -24.79
N GLY A 138 -2.47 -1.78 -24.65
CA GLY A 138 -2.82 -0.36 -24.71
C GLY A 138 -3.52 0.21 -23.48
N MET A 139 -3.80 -0.59 -22.44
CA MET A 139 -4.26 -0.10 -21.13
C MET A 139 -3.15 -0.24 -20.10
N TRP A 140 -2.76 0.87 -19.48
CA TRP A 140 -1.60 0.92 -18.58
C TRP A 140 -2.03 1.05 -17.13
N ALA A 141 -1.46 0.21 -16.26
CA ALA A 141 -1.63 0.27 -14.83
C ALA A 141 -0.30 0.62 -14.16
N ILE A 142 -0.37 1.44 -13.10
CA ILE A 142 0.76 1.67 -12.20
C ILE A 142 0.99 0.38 -11.41
N ALA A 143 2.23 -0.08 -11.37
CA ALA A 143 2.63 -1.26 -10.62
C ALA A 143 3.95 -1.01 -9.88
N PHE A 144 4.17 -1.79 -8.83
CA PHE A 144 5.39 -1.75 -8.05
C PHE A 144 6.17 -3.03 -8.29
N VAL A 145 7.44 -2.90 -8.67
CA VAL A 145 8.34 -4.07 -8.75
C VAL A 145 8.56 -4.60 -7.34
N THR A 146 8.31 -5.88 -7.13
CA THR A 146 8.48 -6.59 -5.85
C THR A 146 9.64 -7.59 -5.90
N GLY A 147 10.17 -7.88 -7.09
CA GLY A 147 11.31 -8.78 -7.27
C GLY A 147 11.69 -8.95 -8.74
N ALA A 148 12.85 -9.54 -8.97
CA ALA A 148 13.30 -9.98 -10.28
C ALA A 148 13.55 -11.49 -10.25
N MET A 149 13.01 -12.20 -11.22
CA MET A 149 13.26 -13.62 -11.42
C MET A 149 14.18 -13.77 -12.62
N THR A 150 15.37 -14.30 -12.38
CA THR A 150 16.27 -14.76 -13.45
C THR A 150 16.12 -16.27 -13.51
N ALA A 151 15.58 -16.79 -14.61
CA ALA A 151 15.54 -18.24 -14.80
C ALA A 151 16.98 -18.76 -14.94
N ALA A 152 17.25 -19.95 -14.40
CA ALA A 152 18.59 -20.54 -14.36
C ALA A 152 19.10 -21.01 -15.75
N ALA A 153 18.23 -21.02 -16.76
CA ALA A 153 18.56 -21.44 -18.12
C ALA A 153 19.02 -20.25 -18.98
N ALA A 154 20.11 -20.45 -19.74
CA ALA A 154 20.57 -19.47 -20.71
C ALA A 154 19.49 -19.25 -21.79
N GLY A 155 19.09 -17.99 -22.00
CA GLY A 155 18.15 -17.59 -23.06
C GLY A 155 16.72 -17.26 -22.60
N THR A 156 16.39 -17.38 -21.31
CA THR A 156 15.08 -16.93 -20.82
C THR A 156 15.08 -15.42 -20.58
N PRO A 157 14.08 -14.66 -21.06
CA PRO A 157 13.99 -13.23 -20.79
C PRO A 157 13.89 -12.97 -19.29
N LYS A 158 14.50 -11.87 -18.83
CA LYS A 158 14.43 -11.48 -17.43
C LYS A 158 12.99 -11.13 -17.07
N MET A 159 12.45 -11.82 -16.06
CA MET A 159 11.08 -11.64 -15.61
C MET A 159 11.06 -10.80 -14.33
N LEU A 160 10.02 -10.00 -14.17
CA LEU A 160 9.81 -9.14 -13.02
C LEU A 160 8.53 -9.54 -12.30
N SER A 161 8.64 -9.66 -10.99
CA SER A 161 7.51 -9.75 -10.09
C SER A 161 6.98 -8.34 -9.85
N VAL A 162 5.72 -8.10 -10.17
CA VAL A 162 5.07 -6.79 -10.01
C VAL A 162 3.78 -6.95 -9.21
N PHE A 163 3.50 -5.97 -8.35
CA PHE A 163 2.23 -5.82 -7.66
C PHE A 163 1.43 -4.70 -8.33
N VAL A 164 0.25 -5.04 -8.85
CA VAL A 164 -0.69 -4.11 -9.47
C VAL A 164 -1.79 -3.77 -8.46
N PRO A 165 -1.71 -2.63 -7.76
CA PRO A 165 -2.70 -2.23 -6.77
C PRO A 165 -4.04 -1.85 -7.41
N THR A 166 -5.11 -1.97 -6.63
CA THR A 166 -6.41 -1.38 -6.95
C THR A 166 -6.53 0.04 -6.43
N THR A 167 -7.40 0.84 -7.05
CA THR A 167 -7.75 2.19 -6.58
C THR A 167 -9.19 2.22 -6.07
N PRO A 168 -9.53 3.03 -5.04
CA PRO A 168 -8.64 3.90 -4.27
C PRO A 168 -7.90 3.16 -3.14
N ASN A 169 -8.18 1.88 -2.89
CA ASN A 169 -7.55 1.12 -1.81
C ASN A 169 -6.30 0.35 -2.31
N PRO A 170 -5.07 0.84 -2.08
CA PRO A 170 -3.85 0.21 -2.60
C PRO A 170 -3.38 -0.99 -1.75
N THR A 171 -4.13 -1.38 -0.73
CA THR A 171 -3.84 -2.59 0.06
C THR A 171 -4.31 -3.87 -0.64
N SER A 172 -5.18 -3.75 -1.64
CA SER A 172 -5.62 -4.83 -2.52
C SER A 172 -5.03 -4.66 -3.92
N GLY A 173 -4.96 -5.76 -4.65
CA GLY A 173 -4.31 -5.80 -5.95
C GLY A 173 -4.01 -7.22 -6.38
N TRP A 174 -3.28 -7.33 -7.48
CA TRP A 174 -2.92 -8.61 -8.08
C TRP A 174 -1.41 -8.69 -8.20
N TYR A 175 -0.88 -9.89 -7.99
CA TYR A 175 0.50 -10.20 -8.26
C TYR A 175 0.62 -10.70 -9.70
N ALA A 176 1.55 -10.15 -10.47
CA ALA A 176 1.82 -10.56 -11.83
C ALA A 176 3.32 -10.75 -12.06
N ILE A 177 3.66 -11.62 -13.00
CA ILE A 177 5.02 -11.82 -13.47
C ILE A 177 5.05 -11.39 -14.94
N VAL A 178 5.85 -10.38 -15.25
CA VAL A 178 5.92 -9.78 -16.59
C VAL A 178 7.35 -9.70 -17.11
N PRO A 179 7.58 -9.82 -18.43
CA PRO A 179 8.91 -9.59 -19.01
C PRO A 179 9.41 -8.18 -18.70
N GLU A 180 10.70 -8.01 -18.43
CA GLU A 180 11.28 -6.67 -18.19
C GLU A 180 11.19 -5.76 -19.43
N THR A 181 11.05 -6.34 -20.63
CA THR A 181 10.86 -5.59 -21.89
C THR A 181 9.51 -4.88 -21.98
N ASP A 182 8.50 -5.39 -21.26
CA ASP A 182 7.10 -5.01 -21.39
C ASP A 182 6.68 -4.00 -20.30
N VAL A 183 7.61 -3.63 -19.42
CA VAL A 183 7.40 -2.61 -18.39
C VAL A 183 8.03 -1.29 -18.78
N VAL A 184 7.36 -0.18 -18.45
CA VAL A 184 7.90 1.17 -18.63
C VAL A 184 8.23 1.74 -17.25
N ASN A 185 9.48 2.14 -17.04
CA ASN A 185 9.90 2.72 -15.77
C ASN A 185 9.35 4.14 -15.63
N LEU A 186 8.64 4.41 -14.53
CA LEU A 186 8.21 5.76 -14.19
C LEU A 186 9.26 6.41 -13.28
N ALA A 187 9.71 7.61 -13.66
CA ALA A 187 10.61 8.44 -12.86
C ALA A 187 9.85 9.25 -11.79
N ILE A 188 8.98 8.59 -11.02
CA ILE A 188 8.23 9.21 -9.93
C ILE A 188 8.55 8.54 -8.59
N SER A 189 8.36 9.28 -7.50
CA SER A 189 8.50 8.72 -6.16
C SER A 189 7.38 7.70 -5.87
N ILE A 190 7.64 6.78 -4.95
CA ILE A 190 6.64 5.80 -4.50
C ILE A 190 5.47 6.53 -3.85
N GLU A 191 5.76 7.58 -3.08
CA GLU A 191 4.79 8.45 -2.43
C GLU A 191 3.87 9.10 -3.46
N ASP A 192 4.41 9.60 -4.57
CA ASP A 192 3.62 10.21 -5.62
C ASP A 192 2.76 9.19 -6.38
N ALA A 193 3.27 7.98 -6.59
CA ALA A 193 2.47 6.87 -7.13
C ALA A 193 1.30 6.52 -6.19
N PHE A 194 1.53 6.46 -4.87
CA PHE A 194 0.46 6.23 -3.90
C PHE A 194 -0.56 7.38 -3.86
N LYS A 195 -0.14 8.64 -4.03
CA LYS A 195 -1.08 9.78 -4.14
C LYS A 195 -2.00 9.62 -5.35
N VAL A 196 -1.47 9.21 -6.50
CA VAL A 196 -2.27 8.92 -7.71
C VAL A 196 -3.27 7.81 -7.41
N LEU A 197 -2.81 6.70 -6.84
CA LEU A 197 -3.65 5.53 -6.58
C LEU A 197 -4.77 5.81 -5.57
N LEU A 198 -4.46 6.47 -4.46
CA LEU A 198 -5.42 6.81 -3.40
C LEU A 198 -6.44 7.85 -3.86
N SER A 199 -6.04 8.78 -4.74
CA SER A 199 -6.94 9.80 -5.29
C SER A 199 -7.71 9.34 -6.52
N GLY A 200 -7.47 8.13 -7.02
CA GLY A 200 -8.06 7.64 -8.27
C GLY A 200 -7.59 8.40 -9.52
N GLY A 201 -6.41 9.03 -9.45
CA GLY A 201 -5.83 9.79 -10.55
C GLY A 201 -6.15 11.29 -10.56
N ILE A 202 -6.90 11.80 -9.58
CA ILE A 202 -7.25 13.23 -9.48
C ILE A 202 -6.04 14.05 -9.00
N VAL A 203 -5.18 13.46 -8.17
CA VAL A 203 -4.03 14.13 -7.55
C VAL A 203 -2.76 13.35 -7.84
N GLY A 204 -1.82 13.96 -8.54
CA GLY A 204 -0.52 13.34 -8.80
C GLY A 204 0.37 14.13 -9.77
N PRO A 205 1.63 13.71 -9.94
CA PRO A 205 2.52 14.29 -10.94
C PRO A 205 1.95 14.07 -12.35
N ASN A 206 2.29 14.94 -13.28
CA ASN A 206 1.88 14.77 -14.67
C ASN A 206 2.55 13.51 -15.25
N LEU A 207 1.80 12.41 -15.31
CA LEU A 207 2.29 11.14 -15.83
C LEU A 207 2.54 11.19 -17.35
N ALA A 208 1.97 12.17 -18.07
CA ALA A 208 2.15 12.32 -19.51
C ALA A 208 3.59 12.66 -19.91
N SER A 209 4.38 13.29 -19.03
CA SER A 209 5.80 13.54 -19.26
C SER A 209 6.71 12.36 -18.86
N ALA A 210 6.16 11.35 -18.18
CA ALA A 210 6.92 10.20 -17.68
C ALA A 210 6.87 8.97 -18.61
N VAL A 211 6.03 8.99 -19.65
CA VAL A 211 5.94 7.92 -20.65
C VAL A 211 6.56 8.40 -21.97
N PRO A 212 7.61 7.74 -22.49
CA PRO A 212 8.20 8.11 -23.77
C PRO A 212 7.14 8.04 -24.89
N PRO A 213 6.95 9.11 -25.68
CA PRO A 213 5.90 9.17 -26.71
C PRO A 213 6.03 8.07 -27.78
N GLU A 214 7.26 7.56 -27.99
CA GLU A 214 7.54 6.52 -28.99
C GLU A 214 6.82 5.19 -28.73
N ARG A 215 6.59 4.80 -27.46
CA ARG A 215 5.84 3.58 -27.13
C ARG A 215 4.33 3.78 -27.08
N ILE A 216 3.85 5.00 -26.83
CA ILE A 216 2.42 5.32 -26.93
C ILE A 216 1.99 5.33 -28.41
N VAL A 217 2.82 5.90 -29.30
CA VAL A 217 2.51 6.02 -30.73
C VAL A 217 2.65 4.69 -31.47
N ALA A 218 3.65 3.85 -31.12
CA ALA A 218 3.81 2.53 -31.73
C ALA A 218 2.58 1.61 -31.50
N VAL A 219 2.00 1.64 -30.30
CA VAL A 219 0.83 0.82 -29.94
C VAL A 219 -0.46 1.35 -30.58
N VAL A 220 -0.61 2.67 -30.74
CA VAL A 220 -1.75 3.26 -31.47
C VAL A 220 -1.73 2.85 -32.95
N ASN A 221 -0.55 2.82 -33.58
CA ASN A 221 -0.40 2.43 -34.98
C ASN A 221 -0.57 0.91 -35.21
N GLU A 222 -0.12 0.06 -34.28
CA GLU A 222 -0.37 -1.38 -34.35
C GLU A 222 -1.85 -1.74 -34.14
N GLY A 223 -2.54 -1.06 -33.21
CA GLY A 223 -3.97 -1.23 -32.98
C GLY A 223 -4.85 -0.79 -34.17
N GLN A 224 -4.42 0.22 -34.91
CA GLN A 224 -5.10 0.67 -36.14
C GLN A 224 -4.84 -0.28 -37.32
N SER A 225 -3.63 -0.84 -37.44
CA SER A 225 -3.29 -1.81 -38.50
C SER A 225 -3.99 -3.16 -38.31
N ALA A 226 -4.21 -3.59 -37.05
CA ALA A 226 -5.00 -4.78 -36.76
C ALA A 226 -6.50 -4.59 -37.05
N MET A 227 -7.03 -3.37 -36.86
CA MET A 227 -8.41 -3.03 -37.23
C MET A 227 -8.63 -2.97 -38.76
N SER A 228 -7.64 -2.56 -39.55
CA SER A 228 -7.77 -2.56 -41.03
C SER A 228 -7.68 -3.95 -41.64
N LEU A 229 -7.01 -4.91 -40.99
CA LEU A 229 -6.92 -6.31 -41.47
C LEU A 229 -8.15 -7.15 -41.07
N GLY A 230 -8.89 -6.75 -40.03
CA GLY A 230 -10.10 -7.44 -39.57
C GLY A 230 -11.36 -7.20 -40.42
N GLN A 231 -11.36 -6.19 -41.30
CA GLN A 231 -12.51 -5.90 -42.17
C GLN A 231 -12.54 -6.73 -43.46
N GLY A 232 -11.45 -7.41 -43.84
CA GLY A 232 -11.39 -8.25 -45.05
C GLY A 232 -11.86 -9.70 -44.85
N GLY A 233 -12.04 -10.17 -43.61
CA GLY A 233 -12.40 -11.56 -43.29
C GLY A 233 -13.85 -11.78 -42.86
N ALA A 234 -14.62 -10.71 -42.64
CA ALA A 234 -15.98 -10.79 -42.12
C ALA A 234 -17.06 -11.08 -43.19
N GLU A 235 -16.70 -11.06 -44.48
CA GLU A 235 -17.66 -11.24 -45.59
C GLU A 235 -17.73 -12.68 -46.11
N LEU A 236 -16.90 -13.60 -45.60
CA LEU A 236 -16.87 -15.02 -46.01
C LEU A 236 -17.35 -16.01 -44.93
N ALA A 237 -17.78 -15.52 -43.76
CA ALA A 237 -18.25 -16.37 -42.65
C ALA A 237 -19.76 -16.23 -42.37
N SER A 238 -20.54 -15.60 -43.26
CA SER A 238 -22.00 -15.46 -43.12
C SER A 238 -22.80 -16.58 -43.78
N GLU A 239 -22.15 -17.59 -44.37
CA GLU A 239 -22.84 -18.65 -45.13
C GLU A 239 -22.26 -20.02 -44.78
N THR A 240 -22.46 -20.47 -43.53
CA THR A 240 -22.58 -21.88 -43.08
C THR A 240 -22.40 -21.98 -41.57
N ALA A 241 -23.47 -21.76 -40.81
CA ALA A 241 -23.55 -22.19 -39.41
C ALA A 241 -25.01 -22.43 -39.03
N GLU A 242 -25.58 -23.49 -39.60
CA GLU A 242 -26.84 -24.06 -39.14
C GLU A 242 -26.57 -24.72 -37.78
N TYR A 243 -27.17 -24.16 -36.73
CA TYR A 243 -26.98 -24.57 -35.34
C TYR A 243 -27.97 -25.69 -35.01
N PRO A 244 -27.56 -26.94 -34.71
CA PRO A 244 -28.49 -27.93 -34.19
C PRO A 244 -28.82 -27.60 -32.74
N GLN A 245 -30.11 -27.39 -32.47
CA GLN A 245 -30.62 -27.41 -31.10
C GLN A 245 -30.48 -28.82 -30.53
N GLN A 246 -29.62 -28.99 -29.52
CA GLN A 246 -29.77 -29.91 -28.38
C GLN A 246 -28.44 -30.02 -27.62
N LEU A 247 -28.37 -29.44 -26.41
CA LEU A 247 -27.72 -30.18 -25.32
C LEU A 247 -28.35 -29.80 -23.97
N SER A 248 -28.79 -30.86 -23.34
CA SER A 248 -29.50 -31.02 -22.08
C SER A 248 -28.84 -30.34 -20.87
N VAL A 249 -29.70 -29.73 -20.07
CA VAL A 249 -29.51 -29.40 -18.65
C VAL A 249 -29.07 -30.66 -17.89
N LEU A 250 -27.97 -30.58 -17.13
CA LEU A 250 -27.65 -31.54 -16.06
C LEU A 250 -27.69 -30.81 -14.71
N PRO A 251 -28.23 -31.45 -13.66
CA PRO A 251 -28.51 -30.80 -12.39
C PRO A 251 -27.25 -30.68 -11.53
N VAL A 252 -27.32 -29.70 -10.62
CA VAL A 252 -26.35 -29.41 -9.57
C VAL A 252 -26.51 -30.47 -8.48
N ASP A 253 -25.47 -31.26 -8.21
CA ASP A 253 -25.39 -32.07 -7.00
C ASP A 253 -24.83 -31.20 -5.85
N GLU A 254 -25.70 -30.92 -4.87
CA GLU A 254 -25.31 -30.55 -3.50
C GLU A 254 -24.96 -31.85 -2.76
N ASP A 255 -23.68 -32.02 -2.35
CA ASP A 255 -23.26 -32.67 -1.09
C ASP A 255 -21.74 -32.98 -1.10
N CYS A 256 -20.94 -32.18 -0.37
CA CYS A 256 -19.78 -32.53 0.47
C CYS A 256 -19.00 -31.29 0.92
#